data_AF-A0A538IN29-F1
#
_entry.id   AF-A0A538IN29-F1
#
_cell.length_a   1.000
_cell.length_b   1.000
_cell.length_c   1.000
_cell.angle_alpha   90.00
_cell.angle_beta   90.00
_cell.angle_gamma   90.00
#
_symmetry.space_group_name_H-M   'P 1'
#
loop_
_entity.id
_entity.type
_entity.pdbx_description
1 polymer ?
#
loop_
_entity_poly.entity_id
_entity_poly.type
_entity_poly.pdbx_seq_one_letter_code
_entity_poly.pdbx_strand_id
1 'polypeptide(L)'
;MGASPIYTPRMRRALDFDGDDVETIFKGMQLDIGAPPQFMDFRYRVTDAKHGEFELAHCGALMDVEPMGLPFVTAMCHDIEDPTFDATAAASNPRARMRPVHRPPRAPADRMPHCLWTVTIDDEADPLPFPEQALRIADSRAATIEMARGIEGDGRTDYRGPLESDLRFEAFSTWTLISLLNEIALQGHLLTLSFNDSITRRFGAAVAHDIAVKRFIGIAGVAAGRVSKTLGHDASIEDVLRFHPAFHPSSYIDVRIGGGKISLHDCPAIGDAGSGIAWADLLADGETEPFAAIVRAVDPRARCTPVEPAAGARRTWAVTMASEAADEVPAVLLTKVSTGADFEFEER
;
A
#
# COMPACT_ATOMS: atom_id res chain seq x y z
N MET A 1 0.91 -5.17 -11.39
CA MET A 1 0.66 -6.62 -11.59
C MET A 1 1.62 -7.56 -10.85
N GLY A 2 2.80 -7.14 -10.38
CA GLY A 2 3.72 -8.09 -9.72
C GLY A 2 3.38 -8.49 -8.28
N ALA A 3 2.52 -7.74 -7.59
CA ALA A 3 2.18 -7.98 -6.18
C ALA A 3 0.74 -8.46 -5.95
N SER A 4 -0.24 -7.97 -6.72
CA SER A 4 -1.66 -8.30 -6.52
C SER A 4 -2.02 -9.79 -6.58
N PRO A 5 -1.38 -10.64 -7.42
CA PRO A 5 -1.62 -12.08 -7.39
C PRO A 5 -1.21 -12.76 -6.07
N ILE A 6 -0.42 -12.08 -5.24
CA ILE A 6 0.13 -12.62 -4.00
C ILE A 6 -0.69 -12.12 -2.81
N TYR A 7 -0.90 -10.80 -2.73
CA TYR A 7 -1.59 -10.26 -1.57
C TYR A 7 -3.11 -10.48 -1.61
N THR A 8 -3.72 -10.60 -2.79
CA THR A 8 -5.19 -10.79 -2.88
C THR A 8 -5.61 -12.13 -2.25
N PRO A 9 -4.99 -13.29 -2.57
CA PRO A 9 -5.30 -14.54 -1.89
C PRO A 9 -4.95 -14.54 -0.39
N ARG A 10 -3.96 -13.75 0.05
CA ARG A 10 -3.64 -13.61 1.47
C ARG A 10 -4.76 -12.90 2.23
N MET A 11 -5.20 -11.76 1.71
CA MET A 11 -6.29 -10.98 2.31
C MET A 11 -7.60 -11.77 2.36
N ARG A 12 -7.93 -12.50 1.29
CA ARG A 12 -9.09 -13.41 1.25
C ARG A 12 -9.06 -14.47 2.35
N ARG A 13 -7.93 -15.15 2.52
CA ARG A 13 -7.75 -16.14 3.59
C ARG A 13 -7.79 -15.52 4.99
N ALA A 14 -7.27 -14.30 5.14
CA ALA A 14 -7.28 -13.57 6.41
C ALA A 14 -8.70 -13.24 6.90
N LEU A 15 -9.63 -12.99 5.96
CA LEU A 15 -11.03 -12.68 6.25
C LEU A 15 -12.03 -13.77 5.81
N ASP A 16 -11.57 -14.97 5.44
CA ASP A 16 -12.44 -16.12 5.12
C ASP A 16 -13.52 -15.83 4.05
N PHE A 17 -13.22 -15.04 3.01
CA PHE A 17 -14.14 -14.75 1.90
C PHE A 17 -13.70 -15.36 0.57
N ASP A 18 -13.11 -16.56 0.62
CA ASP A 18 -12.63 -17.25 -0.58
C ASP A 18 -13.76 -17.59 -1.56
N GLY A 19 -13.45 -17.44 -2.84
CA GLY A 19 -14.34 -17.71 -3.98
C GLY A 19 -13.64 -17.37 -5.30
N ASP A 20 -14.36 -17.50 -6.41
CA ASP A 20 -13.88 -17.17 -7.75
C ASP A 20 -14.92 -16.38 -8.58
N ASP A 21 -15.93 -15.83 -7.93
CA ASP A 21 -17.01 -15.06 -8.55
C ASP A 21 -16.75 -13.53 -8.53
N VAL A 22 -17.64 -12.77 -9.17
CA VAL A 22 -17.56 -11.30 -9.23
C VAL A 22 -17.68 -10.66 -7.84
N GLU A 23 -18.50 -11.21 -6.94
CA GLU A 23 -18.63 -10.70 -5.58
C GLU A 23 -17.30 -10.82 -4.82
N THR A 24 -16.61 -11.95 -4.96
CA THR A 24 -15.27 -12.17 -4.37
C THR A 24 -14.24 -11.19 -4.91
N ILE A 25 -14.25 -10.91 -6.22
CA ILE A 25 -13.38 -9.90 -6.83
C ILE A 25 -13.61 -8.53 -6.18
N PHE A 26 -14.86 -8.10 -6.04
CA PHE A 26 -15.19 -6.80 -5.45
C PHE A 26 -14.85 -6.69 -3.97
N LYS A 27 -15.08 -7.75 -3.18
CA LYS A 27 -14.62 -7.79 -1.78
C LYS A 27 -13.09 -7.69 -1.68
N GLY A 28 -12.38 -8.35 -2.60
CA GLY A 28 -10.93 -8.22 -2.71
C GLY A 28 -10.48 -6.79 -2.99
N MET A 29 -11.16 -6.11 -3.93
CA MET A 29 -10.88 -4.70 -4.25
C MET A 29 -11.11 -3.76 -3.06
N GLN A 30 -12.11 -3.99 -2.20
CA GLN A 30 -12.32 -3.18 -0.99
C GLN A 30 -11.16 -3.24 0.02
N LEU A 31 -10.25 -4.19 -0.14
CA LEU A 31 -9.12 -4.45 0.76
C LEU A 31 -7.77 -4.40 0.02
N ASP A 32 -7.77 -3.92 -1.22
CA ASP A 32 -6.59 -3.71 -2.05
C ASP A 32 -6.01 -2.32 -1.77
N ILE A 33 -4.70 -2.24 -1.55
CA ILE A 33 -3.96 -0.99 -1.34
C ILE A 33 -4.06 0.00 -2.52
N GLY A 34 -4.38 -0.49 -3.72
CA GLY A 34 -4.66 0.30 -4.92
C GLY A 34 -6.10 0.83 -5.00
N ALA A 35 -6.98 0.41 -4.09
CA ALA A 35 -8.36 0.89 -3.98
C ALA A 35 -8.66 1.41 -2.56
N PRO A 36 -7.87 2.38 -2.06
CA PRO A 36 -8.07 2.94 -0.73
C PRO A 36 -9.50 3.52 -0.58
N PRO A 37 -10.22 3.16 0.50
CA PRO A 37 -11.60 3.58 0.74
C PRO A 37 -11.76 5.10 0.66
N GLN A 38 -12.88 5.56 0.09
CA GLN A 38 -13.25 6.97 -0.12
C GLN A 38 -12.31 7.81 -1.02
N PHE A 39 -11.00 7.54 -1.07
CA PHE A 39 -10.08 8.25 -1.98
C PHE A 39 -10.29 7.82 -3.44
N MET A 40 -10.47 6.53 -3.67
CA MET A 40 -10.83 5.97 -4.99
C MET A 40 -12.32 5.66 -5.14
N ASP A 41 -13.11 5.85 -4.07
CA ASP A 41 -14.59 5.79 -4.01
C ASP A 41 -15.27 4.82 -5.01
N PHE A 42 -14.85 3.55 -4.98
CA PHE A 42 -15.41 2.50 -5.82
C PHE A 42 -16.84 2.16 -5.38
N ARG A 43 -17.76 2.11 -6.34
CA ARG A 43 -19.16 1.69 -6.15
C ARG A 43 -19.43 0.46 -7.00
N TYR A 44 -19.89 -0.59 -6.35
CA TYR A 44 -20.02 -1.92 -6.95
C TYR A 44 -21.48 -2.31 -7.19
N ARG A 45 -21.72 -3.01 -8.29
CA ARG A 45 -23.01 -3.64 -8.61
C ARG A 45 -22.75 -5.07 -9.07
N VAL A 46 -23.24 -6.05 -8.31
CA VAL A 46 -23.22 -7.47 -8.72
C VAL A 46 -24.52 -7.78 -9.44
N THR A 47 -24.43 -8.28 -10.68
CA THR A 47 -25.61 -8.73 -11.45
C THR A 47 -25.86 -10.21 -11.20
N ASP A 48 -24.80 -11.03 -11.28
CA ASP A 48 -24.79 -12.44 -10.93
C ASP A 48 -23.35 -12.90 -10.59
N ALA A 49 -23.12 -14.20 -10.42
CA ALA A 49 -21.80 -14.74 -10.07
C ALA A 49 -20.70 -14.42 -11.11
N LYS A 50 -21.05 -14.16 -12.37
CA LYS A 50 -20.12 -13.95 -13.49
C LYS A 50 -20.15 -12.54 -14.05
N HIS A 51 -21.13 -11.72 -13.69
CA HIS A 51 -21.30 -10.38 -14.23
C HIS A 51 -21.49 -9.35 -13.12
N GLY A 52 -20.81 -8.22 -13.27
CA GLY A 52 -21.04 -7.04 -12.45
C GLY A 52 -20.41 -5.80 -13.06
N GLU A 53 -20.53 -4.69 -12.35
CA GLU A 53 -20.01 -3.39 -12.75
C GLU A 53 -19.41 -2.70 -11.54
N PHE A 54 -18.40 -1.87 -11.77
CA PHE A 54 -17.97 -0.89 -10.79
C PHE A 54 -17.77 0.47 -11.44
N GLU A 55 -18.02 1.52 -10.66
CA GLU A 55 -17.71 2.90 -11.03
C GLU A 55 -16.85 3.55 -9.96
N LEU A 56 -16.04 4.54 -10.35
CA LEU A 56 -15.37 5.41 -9.41
C LEU A 56 -16.17 6.70 -9.32
N ALA A 57 -16.96 6.83 -8.24
CA ALA A 57 -17.69 8.05 -7.93
C ALA A 57 -16.73 9.21 -7.63
N HIS A 58 -15.50 8.90 -7.26
CA HIS A 58 -14.37 9.83 -7.21
C HIS A 58 -13.09 9.02 -7.43
N CYS A 59 -12.09 9.59 -8.11
CA CYS A 59 -10.80 8.93 -8.32
C CYS A 59 -9.69 9.92 -7.97
N GLY A 60 -9.11 9.79 -6.77
CA GLY A 60 -8.05 10.68 -6.30
C GLY A 60 -6.81 10.65 -7.20
N ALA A 61 -6.46 9.47 -7.75
CA ALA A 61 -5.35 9.36 -8.71
C ALA A 61 -5.61 10.19 -9.98
N LEU A 62 -6.85 10.21 -10.49
CA LEU A 62 -7.21 11.08 -11.61
C LEU A 62 -7.10 12.56 -11.22
N MET A 63 -7.58 12.93 -10.03
CA MET A 63 -7.52 14.33 -9.56
C MET A 63 -6.10 14.84 -9.40
N ASP A 64 -5.15 13.94 -9.08
CA ASP A 64 -3.73 14.28 -9.05
C ASP A 64 -3.16 14.55 -10.46
N VAL A 65 -3.52 13.72 -11.46
CA VAL A 65 -2.87 13.76 -12.78
C VAL A 65 -3.59 14.62 -13.82
N GLU A 66 -4.89 14.89 -13.66
CA GLU A 66 -5.67 15.67 -14.62
C GLU A 66 -5.15 17.11 -14.79
N PRO A 67 -4.74 17.83 -13.73
CA PRO A 67 -4.09 19.14 -13.86
C PRO A 67 -2.74 19.09 -14.60
N MET A 68 -2.10 17.91 -14.68
CA MET A 68 -0.82 17.71 -15.37
C MET A 68 -1.00 17.53 -16.89
N GLY A 69 -2.25 17.41 -17.37
CA GLY A 69 -2.61 17.39 -18.77
C GLY A 69 -2.82 16.00 -19.37
N LEU A 70 -3.36 15.99 -20.60
CA LEU A 70 -3.83 14.78 -21.28
C LEU A 70 -2.83 13.61 -21.32
N PRO A 71 -1.51 13.82 -21.55
CA PRO A 71 -0.57 12.70 -21.57
C PRO A 71 -0.51 11.93 -20.24
N PHE A 72 -0.58 12.64 -19.10
CA PHE A 72 -0.57 12.00 -17.78
C PHE A 72 -1.90 11.31 -17.47
N VAL A 73 -3.02 11.89 -17.92
CA VAL A 73 -4.34 11.24 -17.83
C VAL A 73 -4.37 9.94 -18.63
N THR A 74 -3.87 9.94 -19.87
CA THR A 74 -3.80 8.72 -20.68
C THR A 74 -2.89 7.67 -20.04
N ALA A 75 -1.72 8.08 -19.56
CA ALA A 75 -0.79 7.18 -18.88
C ALA A 75 -1.43 6.52 -17.64
N MET A 76 -2.14 7.28 -16.81
CA MET A 76 -2.81 6.75 -15.63
C MET A 76 -4.01 5.87 -16.00
N CYS A 77 -4.96 6.42 -16.75
CA CYS A 77 -6.27 5.79 -16.93
C CYS A 77 -6.32 4.73 -18.03
N HIS A 78 -5.30 4.63 -18.89
CA HIS A 78 -5.25 3.64 -19.97
C HIS A 78 -4.03 2.74 -19.82
N ASP A 79 -2.83 3.31 -19.73
CA ASP A 79 -1.60 2.50 -19.75
C ASP A 79 -1.36 1.79 -18.41
N ILE A 80 -1.81 2.37 -17.29
CA ILE A 80 -1.72 1.80 -15.94
C ILE A 80 -3.01 1.09 -15.54
N GLU A 81 -4.16 1.76 -15.59
CA GLU A 81 -5.43 1.22 -15.06
C GLU A 81 -5.94 -0.01 -15.84
N ASP A 82 -5.97 0.00 -17.18
CA ASP A 82 -6.48 -1.14 -17.98
C ASP A 82 -5.82 -2.48 -17.60
N PRO A 83 -4.49 -2.63 -17.67
CA PRO A 83 -3.86 -3.88 -17.28
C PRO A 83 -3.92 -4.12 -15.77
N THR A 84 -4.01 -3.07 -14.95
CA THR A 84 -4.09 -3.22 -13.49
C THR A 84 -5.41 -3.83 -13.06
N PHE A 85 -6.54 -3.37 -13.61
CA PHE A 85 -7.86 -3.93 -13.31
C PHE A 85 -7.99 -5.40 -13.74
N ASP A 86 -7.52 -5.75 -14.95
CA ASP A 86 -7.47 -7.15 -15.38
C ASP A 86 -6.62 -8.00 -14.42
N ALA A 87 -5.48 -7.50 -13.94
CA ALA A 87 -4.63 -8.23 -13.00
C ALA A 87 -5.24 -8.37 -11.60
N THR A 88 -5.93 -7.34 -11.12
CA THR A 88 -6.65 -7.39 -9.84
C THR A 88 -7.77 -8.43 -9.90
N ALA A 89 -8.53 -8.48 -11.01
CA ALA A 89 -9.55 -9.50 -11.22
C ALA A 89 -8.92 -10.90 -11.32
N ALA A 90 -7.84 -11.04 -12.10
CA ALA A 90 -7.13 -12.30 -12.33
C ALA A 90 -6.56 -12.92 -11.05
N ALA A 91 -6.27 -12.10 -10.04
CA ALA A 91 -5.83 -12.56 -8.73
C ALA A 91 -6.89 -13.37 -7.97
N SER A 92 -8.18 -13.22 -8.34
CA SER A 92 -9.27 -14.04 -7.81
C SER A 92 -9.82 -15.04 -8.80
N ASN A 93 -9.95 -14.67 -10.09
CA ASN A 93 -10.34 -15.56 -11.16
C ASN A 93 -9.56 -15.20 -12.45
N PRO A 94 -8.66 -16.07 -12.95
CA PRO A 94 -7.81 -15.73 -14.09
C PRO A 94 -8.59 -15.57 -15.41
N ARG A 95 -9.86 -15.98 -15.46
CA ARG A 95 -10.76 -15.79 -16.61
C ARG A 95 -11.61 -14.53 -16.49
N ALA A 96 -11.53 -13.79 -15.40
CA ALA A 96 -12.18 -12.49 -15.27
C ALA A 96 -11.56 -11.45 -16.21
N ARG A 97 -12.39 -10.55 -16.73
CA ARG A 97 -12.03 -9.40 -17.56
C ARG A 97 -12.74 -8.16 -17.04
N MET A 98 -12.00 -7.06 -16.91
CA MET A 98 -12.54 -5.75 -16.57
C MET A 98 -12.43 -4.85 -17.80
N ARG A 99 -13.55 -4.38 -18.35
CA ARG A 99 -13.55 -3.55 -19.56
C ARG A 99 -14.21 -2.20 -19.30
N PRO A 100 -13.63 -1.09 -19.80
CA PRO A 100 -14.22 0.22 -19.62
C PRO A 100 -15.55 0.30 -20.38
N VAL A 101 -16.59 0.83 -19.74
CA VAL A 101 -17.71 1.46 -20.44
C VAL A 101 -17.29 2.88 -20.85
N HIS A 102 -16.67 3.58 -19.91
CA HIS A 102 -15.93 4.82 -20.17
C HIS A 102 -14.86 5.04 -19.11
N ARG A 103 -13.89 5.87 -19.46
CA ARG A 103 -12.82 6.32 -18.57
C ARG A 103 -12.30 7.69 -19.04
N PRO A 104 -11.49 8.38 -18.23
CA PRO A 104 -10.89 9.66 -18.63
C PRO A 104 -10.08 9.57 -19.93
N PRO A 105 -9.83 10.68 -20.65
CA PRO A 105 -10.13 12.06 -20.27
C PRO A 105 -11.63 12.35 -20.13
N ARG A 106 -12.01 13.16 -19.13
CA ARG A 106 -13.41 13.50 -18.88
C ARG A 106 -13.92 14.46 -19.95
N ALA A 107 -14.96 14.04 -20.67
CA ALA A 107 -15.65 14.85 -21.67
C ALA A 107 -17.18 14.71 -21.49
N PRO A 108 -17.89 15.76 -21.03
CA PRO A 108 -17.37 17.04 -20.54
C PRO A 108 -16.48 16.89 -19.30
N ALA A 109 -15.74 17.94 -18.93
CA ALA A 109 -14.75 17.89 -17.84
C ALA A 109 -15.38 17.56 -16.46
N ASP A 110 -16.68 17.73 -16.30
CA ASP A 110 -17.47 17.39 -15.11
C ASP A 110 -18.17 16.02 -15.22
N ARG A 111 -17.79 15.17 -16.19
CA ARG A 111 -18.39 13.84 -16.36
C ARG A 111 -18.24 13.00 -15.09
N MET A 112 -19.38 12.47 -14.64
CA MET A 112 -19.52 11.51 -13.55
C MET A 112 -20.22 10.23 -14.03
N PRO A 113 -19.94 9.07 -13.41
CA PRO A 113 -18.77 8.80 -12.56
C PRO A 113 -17.47 9.01 -13.35
N HIS A 114 -16.32 9.15 -12.67
CA HIS A 114 -15.04 9.39 -13.34
C HIS A 114 -14.72 8.29 -14.36
N CYS A 115 -14.97 7.03 -13.99
CA CYS A 115 -14.97 5.89 -14.91
C CYS A 115 -16.04 4.87 -14.49
N LEU A 116 -16.45 4.04 -15.45
CA LEU A 116 -17.39 2.94 -15.28
C LEU A 116 -16.84 1.73 -16.04
N TRP A 117 -16.90 0.57 -15.41
CA TRP A 117 -16.32 -0.67 -15.91
C TRP A 117 -17.28 -1.84 -15.75
N THR A 118 -17.30 -2.72 -16.75
CA THR A 118 -17.92 -4.04 -16.65
C THR A 118 -16.90 -5.06 -16.18
N VAL A 119 -17.35 -6.02 -15.38
CA VAL A 119 -16.59 -7.19 -14.96
C VAL A 119 -17.32 -8.43 -15.45
N THR A 120 -16.61 -9.28 -16.17
CA THR A 120 -17.16 -10.52 -16.73
C THR A 120 -16.20 -11.66 -16.51
N ILE A 121 -16.68 -12.77 -15.96
CA ILE A 121 -15.97 -14.05 -15.93
C ILE A 121 -16.41 -14.84 -17.15
N ASP A 122 -15.53 -14.92 -18.14
CA ASP A 122 -15.75 -15.65 -19.38
C ASP A 122 -15.11 -17.03 -19.29
N ASP A 123 -15.93 -18.07 -19.12
CA ASP A 123 -15.44 -19.45 -18.98
C ASP A 123 -14.63 -19.93 -20.21
N GLU A 124 -14.91 -19.36 -21.38
CA GLU A 124 -14.26 -19.72 -22.64
C GLU A 124 -12.97 -18.91 -22.89
N ALA A 125 -12.75 -17.81 -22.17
CA ALA A 125 -11.56 -16.99 -22.31
C ALA A 125 -10.33 -17.68 -21.70
N ASP A 126 -9.21 -17.69 -22.42
CA ASP A 126 -7.94 -18.20 -21.87
C ASP A 126 -7.58 -17.54 -20.53
N PRO A 127 -7.11 -18.29 -19.52
CA PRO A 127 -6.65 -17.71 -18.27
C PRO A 127 -5.56 -16.65 -18.51
N LEU A 128 -5.71 -15.47 -17.91
CA LEU A 128 -4.67 -14.43 -17.98
C LEU A 128 -3.40 -14.94 -17.29
N PRO A 129 -2.24 -14.89 -17.98
CA PRO A 129 -1.00 -15.29 -17.35
C PRO A 129 -0.56 -14.25 -16.33
N PHE A 130 -0.08 -14.71 -15.18
CA PHE A 130 0.65 -13.81 -14.30
C PHE A 130 2.02 -13.48 -14.90
N PRO A 131 2.48 -12.22 -14.79
CA PRO A 131 3.78 -11.84 -15.32
C PRO A 131 4.90 -12.60 -14.59
N GLU A 132 6.02 -12.86 -15.26
CA GLU A 132 7.21 -13.51 -14.68
C GLU A 132 7.66 -12.81 -13.38
N GLN A 133 7.44 -11.50 -13.29
CA GLN A 133 7.66 -10.73 -12.07
C GLN A 133 6.83 -11.22 -10.89
N ALA A 134 5.54 -11.50 -11.06
CA ALA A 134 4.71 -11.98 -9.97
C ALA A 134 5.22 -13.31 -9.42
N LEU A 135 5.77 -14.18 -10.28
CA LEU A 135 6.40 -15.43 -9.84
C LEU A 135 7.63 -15.16 -8.96
N ARG A 136 8.52 -14.23 -9.36
CA ARG A 136 9.69 -13.87 -8.54
C ARG A 136 9.32 -13.21 -7.21
N ILE A 137 8.24 -12.43 -7.18
CA ILE A 137 7.76 -11.81 -5.95
C ILE A 137 7.09 -12.87 -5.06
N ALA A 138 6.44 -13.88 -5.64
CA ALA A 138 5.85 -14.99 -4.89
C ALA A 138 6.90 -15.83 -4.13
N ASP A 139 8.14 -15.87 -4.62
CA ASP A 139 9.28 -16.54 -3.96
C ASP A 139 9.90 -15.72 -2.82
N SER A 140 9.45 -14.48 -2.57
CA SER A 140 9.95 -13.66 -1.47
C SER A 140 9.49 -14.17 -0.10
N ARG A 141 10.24 -13.83 0.95
CA ARG A 141 9.84 -14.06 2.34
C ARG A 141 8.61 -13.24 2.68
N ALA A 142 8.47 -12.02 2.16
CA ALA A 142 7.26 -11.21 2.28
C ALA A 142 6.01 -11.97 1.79
N ALA A 143 6.11 -12.66 0.65
CA ALA A 143 4.99 -13.41 0.09
C ALA A 143 4.57 -14.61 0.94
N THR A 144 5.53 -15.24 1.63
CA THR A 144 5.36 -16.49 2.36
C THR A 144 5.26 -16.33 3.88
N ILE A 145 5.50 -15.14 4.41
CA ILE A 145 5.46 -14.88 5.86
C ILE A 145 4.08 -15.21 6.43
N GLU A 146 4.06 -15.98 7.51
CA GLU A 146 2.84 -16.24 8.27
C GLU A 146 2.62 -15.10 9.27
N MET A 147 1.37 -14.68 9.40
CA MET A 147 1.00 -13.62 10.33
C MET A 147 0.07 -14.16 11.39
N ALA A 148 0.25 -13.65 12.62
CA ALA A 148 -0.65 -13.97 13.71
C ALA A 148 -2.07 -13.55 13.34
N ARG A 149 -3.01 -14.49 13.47
CA ARG A 149 -4.44 -14.25 13.31
C ARG A 149 -5.09 -14.37 14.67
N GLY A 150 -5.76 -13.31 15.12
CA GLY A 150 -6.66 -13.38 16.26
C GLY A 150 -8.09 -13.61 15.76
N ILE A 151 -8.79 -14.56 16.36
CA ILE A 151 -10.19 -14.89 16.04
C ILE A 151 -11.15 -14.57 17.20
N GLU A 152 -10.66 -13.90 18.24
CA GLU A 152 -11.42 -13.53 19.44
C GLU A 152 -11.74 -12.03 19.42
N GLY A 153 -12.91 -11.64 19.92
CA GLY A 153 -13.29 -10.23 20.11
C GLY A 153 -14.79 -9.97 19.99
N ASP A 154 -15.18 -8.71 20.20
CA ASP A 154 -16.56 -8.20 20.25
C ASP A 154 -17.09 -7.69 18.89
N GLY A 155 -16.48 -8.12 17.78
CA GLY A 155 -16.86 -7.71 16.43
C GLY A 155 -16.69 -8.82 15.40
N ARG A 156 -16.84 -8.47 14.13
CA ARG A 156 -16.75 -9.41 13.01
C ARG A 156 -15.31 -9.94 12.83
N THR A 157 -15.16 -11.24 12.57
CA THR A 157 -13.86 -11.92 12.41
C THR A 157 -13.58 -12.41 10.99
N ASP A 158 -14.50 -12.15 10.06
CA ASP A 158 -14.46 -12.56 8.66
C ASP A 158 -15.25 -11.60 7.74
N TYR A 159 -15.25 -11.83 6.43
CA TYR A 159 -16.05 -11.08 5.46
C TYR A 159 -16.88 -12.02 4.56
N ARG A 160 -17.44 -13.09 5.15
CA ARG A 160 -18.30 -14.07 4.45
C ARG A 160 -19.66 -13.53 4.06
N GLY A 161 -20.16 -12.55 4.82
CA GLY A 161 -21.43 -11.86 4.56
C GLY A 161 -21.43 -11.17 3.18
N PRO A 162 -22.56 -10.61 2.74
CA PRO A 162 -22.66 -10.00 1.42
C PRO A 162 -21.65 -8.86 1.24
N LEU A 163 -21.26 -8.58 -0.01
CA LEU A 163 -20.56 -7.36 -0.39
C LEU A 163 -21.28 -6.11 0.15
N GLU A 164 -20.55 -5.29 0.90
CA GLU A 164 -21.04 -4.01 1.43
C GLU A 164 -20.78 -2.88 0.43
N SER A 165 -21.64 -1.86 0.40
CA SER A 165 -21.37 -0.66 -0.42
C SER A 165 -20.18 0.14 0.09
N ASP A 166 -20.08 0.28 1.42
CA ASP A 166 -18.95 0.88 2.13
C ASP A 166 -18.57 -0.07 3.26
N LEU A 167 -17.39 -0.69 3.16
CA LEU A 167 -16.92 -1.63 4.18
C LEU A 167 -16.67 -0.90 5.50
N ARG A 168 -17.46 -1.22 6.52
CA ARG A 168 -17.34 -0.60 7.86
C ARG A 168 -16.22 -1.27 8.65
N PHE A 169 -15.03 -0.67 8.66
CA PHE A 169 -13.88 -1.23 9.37
C PHE A 169 -14.15 -1.37 10.88
N GLU A 170 -14.90 -0.44 11.47
CA GLU A 170 -15.23 -0.43 12.91
C GLU A 170 -16.13 -1.59 13.35
N ALA A 171 -16.79 -2.28 12.41
CA ALA A 171 -17.57 -3.48 12.71
C ALA A 171 -16.70 -4.73 12.92
N PHE A 172 -15.43 -4.70 12.52
CA PHE A 172 -14.50 -5.80 12.77
C PHE A 172 -13.96 -5.80 14.20
N SER A 173 -13.68 -6.98 14.74
CA SER A 173 -13.04 -7.09 16.05
C SER A 173 -11.65 -6.43 16.06
N THR A 174 -11.17 -6.02 17.23
CA THR A 174 -9.82 -5.45 17.37
C THR A 174 -8.73 -6.35 16.78
N TRP A 175 -8.80 -7.66 17.00
CA TRP A 175 -7.83 -8.60 16.44
C TRP A 175 -7.91 -8.69 14.92
N THR A 176 -9.11 -8.66 14.36
CA THR A 176 -9.32 -8.62 12.91
C THR A 176 -8.72 -7.35 12.31
N LEU A 177 -8.92 -6.19 12.95
CA LEU A 177 -8.35 -4.92 12.53
C LEU A 177 -6.82 -4.94 12.56
N ILE A 178 -6.20 -5.54 13.59
CA ILE A 178 -4.75 -5.72 13.66
C ILE A 178 -4.26 -6.62 12.52
N SER A 179 -4.95 -7.74 12.23
CA SER A 179 -4.61 -8.61 11.10
C SER A 179 -4.74 -7.89 9.75
N LEU A 180 -5.77 -7.06 9.57
CA LEU A 180 -5.96 -6.25 8.36
C LEU A 180 -4.86 -5.22 8.17
N LEU A 181 -4.49 -4.49 9.23
CA LEU A 181 -3.39 -3.53 9.19
C LEU A 181 -2.07 -4.20 8.80
N ASN A 182 -1.80 -5.40 9.32
CA ASN A 182 -0.62 -6.17 8.98
C ASN A 182 -0.62 -6.65 7.52
N GLU A 183 -1.74 -7.17 7.00
CA GLU A 183 -1.84 -7.54 5.58
C GLU A 183 -1.69 -6.32 4.66
N ILE A 184 -2.34 -5.18 4.98
CA ILE A 184 -2.23 -3.95 4.18
C ILE A 184 -0.79 -3.40 4.20
N ALA A 185 -0.12 -3.41 5.35
CA ALA A 185 1.29 -3.01 5.42
C ALA A 185 2.19 -3.94 4.57
N LEU A 186 1.92 -5.24 4.60
CA LEU A 186 2.62 -6.23 3.77
C LEU A 186 2.33 -6.04 2.26
N GLN A 187 1.12 -5.63 1.87
CA GLN A 187 0.83 -5.21 0.49
C GLN A 187 1.79 -4.11 0.02
N GLY A 188 2.03 -3.11 0.89
CA GLY A 188 3.01 -2.06 0.63
C GLY A 188 4.43 -2.59 0.43
N HIS A 189 4.86 -3.54 1.25
CA HIS A 189 6.16 -4.20 1.07
C HIS A 189 6.27 -4.99 -0.24
N LEU A 190 5.24 -5.77 -0.58
CA LEU A 190 5.20 -6.54 -1.84
C LEU A 190 5.21 -5.62 -3.07
N LEU A 191 4.50 -4.49 -3.01
CA LEU A 191 4.56 -3.47 -4.06
C LEU A 191 5.94 -2.82 -4.17
N THR A 192 6.60 -2.56 -3.04
CA THR A 192 7.98 -2.04 -3.04
C THR A 192 8.95 -3.01 -3.71
N LEU A 193 8.91 -4.29 -3.33
CA LEU A 193 9.73 -5.33 -3.95
C LEU A 193 9.46 -5.41 -5.46
N SER A 194 8.18 -5.44 -5.85
CA SER A 194 7.78 -5.54 -7.26
C SER A 194 8.19 -4.30 -8.06
N PHE A 195 8.04 -3.11 -7.49
CA PHE A 195 8.45 -1.89 -8.16
C PHE A 195 9.98 -1.87 -8.35
N ASN A 196 10.74 -2.17 -7.30
CA ASN A 196 12.20 -2.12 -7.36
C ASN A 196 12.78 -3.22 -8.27
N ASP A 197 12.15 -4.39 -8.39
CA ASP A 197 12.45 -5.40 -9.42
C ASP A 197 12.33 -4.81 -10.84
N SER A 198 11.18 -4.19 -11.13
CA SER A 198 10.91 -3.59 -12.45
C SER A 198 11.94 -2.53 -12.81
N ILE A 199 12.25 -1.64 -11.86
CA ILE A 199 13.24 -0.58 -12.08
C ILE A 199 14.64 -1.16 -12.25
N THR A 200 15.02 -2.14 -11.43
CA THR A 200 16.34 -2.80 -11.54
C THR A 200 16.51 -3.46 -12.90
N ARG A 201 15.50 -4.21 -13.38
CA ARG A 201 15.55 -4.87 -14.68
C ARG A 201 15.58 -3.90 -15.85
N ARG A 202 14.91 -2.75 -15.73
CA ARG A 202 14.80 -1.77 -16.82
C ARG A 202 15.97 -0.79 -16.86
N PHE A 203 16.48 -0.37 -15.71
CA PHE A 203 17.42 0.75 -15.58
C PHE A 203 18.70 0.40 -14.81
N GLY A 204 18.81 -0.81 -14.28
CA GLY A 204 19.97 -1.28 -13.52
C GLY A 204 19.90 -0.97 -12.02
N ALA A 205 20.75 -1.67 -11.26
CA ALA A 205 20.73 -1.64 -9.79
C ALA A 205 21.01 -0.25 -9.19
N ALA A 206 21.93 0.52 -9.77
CA ALA A 206 22.27 1.84 -9.26
C ALA A 206 21.09 2.82 -9.34
N VAL A 207 20.38 2.84 -10.47
CA VAL A 207 19.17 3.67 -10.65
C VAL A 207 18.04 3.18 -9.74
N ALA A 208 17.89 1.86 -9.60
CA ALA A 208 16.89 1.29 -8.71
C ALA A 208 17.12 1.67 -7.24
N HIS A 209 18.38 1.64 -6.78
CA HIS A 209 18.72 2.06 -5.43
C HIS A 209 18.40 3.55 -5.19
N ASP A 210 18.84 4.43 -6.09
CA ASP A 210 18.56 5.87 -5.98
C ASP A 210 17.05 6.17 -5.94
N ILE A 211 16.27 5.51 -6.79
CA ILE A 211 14.80 5.64 -6.79
C ILE A 211 14.21 5.03 -5.51
N ALA A 212 14.69 3.88 -5.04
CA ALA A 212 14.20 3.24 -3.82
C ALA A 212 14.39 4.14 -2.60
N VAL A 213 15.57 4.75 -2.44
CA VAL A 213 15.85 5.70 -1.35
C VAL A 213 14.91 6.90 -1.41
N LYS A 214 14.80 7.56 -2.56
CA LYS A 214 13.91 8.73 -2.73
C LYS A 214 12.45 8.39 -2.44
N ARG A 215 11.96 7.24 -2.91
CA ARG A 215 10.59 6.77 -2.64
C ARG A 215 10.37 6.48 -1.17
N PHE A 216 11.34 5.82 -0.51
CA PHE A 216 11.20 5.51 0.91
C PHE A 216 11.11 6.80 1.74
N ILE A 217 12.01 7.76 1.52
CA ILE A 217 12.00 9.05 2.21
C ILE A 217 10.65 9.76 2.04
N GLY A 218 10.17 9.86 0.79
CA GLY A 218 8.94 10.56 0.48
C GLY A 218 7.71 9.94 1.15
N ILE A 219 7.52 8.64 0.97
CA ILE A 219 6.39 7.89 1.54
C ILE A 219 6.47 7.88 3.08
N ALA A 220 7.67 7.71 3.64
CA ALA A 220 7.85 7.68 5.09
C ALA A 220 7.47 9.01 5.76
N GLY A 221 7.85 10.15 5.16
CA GLY A 221 7.46 11.47 5.68
C GLY A 221 5.95 11.72 5.60
N VAL A 222 5.32 11.40 4.47
CA VAL A 222 3.86 11.60 4.29
C VAL A 222 3.06 10.67 5.20
N ALA A 223 3.41 9.39 5.27
CA ALA A 223 2.74 8.44 6.14
C ALA A 223 2.89 8.82 7.61
N ALA A 224 4.07 9.28 8.05
CA ALA A 224 4.27 9.80 9.41
C ALA A 224 3.37 10.99 9.74
N GLY A 225 3.22 11.95 8.82
CA GLY A 225 2.32 13.09 9.00
C GLY A 225 0.86 12.64 9.17
N ARG A 226 0.42 11.68 8.35
CA ARG A 226 -0.95 11.12 8.44
C ARG A 226 -1.18 10.33 9.73
N VAL A 227 -0.21 9.51 10.14
CA VAL A 227 -0.27 8.76 11.40
C VAL A 227 -0.30 9.72 12.59
N SER A 228 0.57 10.74 12.60
CA SER A 228 0.60 11.78 13.64
C SER A 228 -0.76 12.47 13.79
N LYS A 229 -1.35 12.91 12.68
CA LYS A 229 -2.70 13.53 12.66
C LYS A 229 -3.78 12.59 13.19
N THR A 230 -3.70 11.30 12.87
CA THR A 230 -4.66 10.28 13.30
C THR A 230 -4.55 9.98 14.80
N LEU A 231 -3.33 9.93 15.35
CA LEU A 231 -3.10 9.72 16.78
C LEU A 231 -3.41 10.95 17.64
N GLY A 232 -3.48 12.14 17.02
CA GLY A 232 -3.82 13.40 17.68
C GLY A 232 -2.60 14.16 18.23
N HIS A 233 -2.86 15.35 18.80
CA HIS A 233 -1.81 16.31 19.17
C HIS A 233 -0.85 15.84 20.28
N ASP A 234 -1.25 14.85 21.08
CA ASP A 234 -0.43 14.30 22.17
C ASP A 234 0.46 13.13 21.72
N ALA A 235 0.40 12.73 20.45
CA ALA A 235 1.20 11.64 19.91
C ALA A 235 2.70 11.98 19.98
N SER A 236 3.48 11.13 20.64
CA SER A 236 4.93 11.30 20.66
C SER A 236 5.56 10.84 19.34
N ILE A 237 6.80 11.27 19.08
CA ILE A 237 7.60 10.76 17.95
C ILE A 237 7.71 9.24 18.01
N GLU A 238 7.87 8.68 19.21
CA GLU A 238 7.94 7.22 19.39
C GLU A 238 6.62 6.54 19.01
N ASP A 239 5.47 7.13 19.32
CA ASP A 239 4.16 6.56 18.96
C ASP A 239 3.97 6.57 17.45
N VAL A 240 4.28 7.67 16.77
CA VAL A 240 4.20 7.75 15.30
C VAL A 240 5.10 6.71 14.65
N LEU A 241 6.34 6.56 15.12
CA LEU A 241 7.23 5.55 14.58
C LEU A 241 6.73 4.12 14.89
N ARG A 242 6.15 3.85 16.07
CA ARG A 242 5.61 2.53 16.43
C ARG A 242 4.45 2.11 15.54
N PHE A 243 3.63 3.04 15.07
CA PHE A 243 2.48 2.77 14.20
C PHE A 243 2.77 3.00 12.71
N HIS A 244 4.00 3.37 12.36
CA HIS A 244 4.34 3.67 10.98
C HIS A 244 4.31 2.41 10.09
N PRO A 245 3.53 2.38 8.99
CA PRO A 245 3.26 1.15 8.23
C PRO A 245 4.49 0.54 7.57
N ALA A 246 5.54 1.32 7.28
CA ALA A 246 6.79 0.78 6.73
C ALA A 246 7.56 -0.15 7.70
N PHE A 247 7.17 -0.19 8.97
CA PHE A 247 7.76 -1.04 10.01
C PHE A 247 6.80 -2.14 10.48
N HIS A 248 5.77 -2.43 9.68
CA HIS A 248 4.81 -3.49 9.91
C HIS A 248 4.66 -4.39 8.68
N PRO A 249 4.33 -5.68 8.86
CA PRO A 249 4.19 -6.37 10.13
C PRO A 249 5.55 -6.63 10.80
N SER A 250 5.57 -6.65 12.13
CA SER A 250 6.80 -6.93 12.91
C SER A 250 7.36 -8.34 12.69
N SER A 251 6.56 -9.27 12.18
CA SER A 251 7.02 -10.60 11.74
C SER A 251 7.89 -10.53 10.48
N TYR A 252 7.79 -9.45 9.69
CA TYR A 252 8.57 -9.26 8.48
C TYR A 252 9.75 -8.31 8.69
N ILE A 253 9.54 -7.18 9.37
CA ILE A 253 10.56 -6.16 9.64
C ILE A 253 10.64 -5.83 11.14
N ASP A 254 11.81 -6.03 11.76
CA ASP A 254 12.00 -5.82 13.22
C ASP A 254 12.70 -4.47 13.47
N VAL A 255 11.89 -3.42 13.62
CA VAL A 255 12.32 -2.09 14.06
C VAL A 255 11.80 -1.83 15.47
N ARG A 256 12.72 -1.65 16.43
CA ARG A 256 12.39 -1.44 17.85
C ARG A 256 12.61 -0.01 18.28
N ILE A 257 11.69 0.50 19.09
CA ILE A 257 11.59 1.92 19.42
C ILE A 257 11.44 2.12 20.92
N GLY A 258 12.36 2.89 21.50
CA GLY A 258 12.28 3.30 22.90
C GLY A 258 13.52 4.02 23.39
N GLY A 259 13.34 4.88 24.39
CA GLY A 259 14.43 5.64 25.02
C GLY A 259 15.09 6.62 24.05
N GLY A 260 14.31 7.19 23.12
CA GLY A 260 14.83 8.08 22.07
C GLY A 260 15.71 7.36 21.04
N LYS A 261 15.58 6.04 20.89
CA LYS A 261 16.34 5.25 19.92
C LYS A 261 15.42 4.44 19.01
N ILE A 262 15.91 4.24 17.80
CA ILE A 262 15.32 3.37 16.77
C ILE A 262 16.38 2.32 16.42
N SER A 263 16.04 1.04 16.47
CA SER A 263 16.99 -0.04 16.18
C SER A 263 16.42 -1.03 15.18
N LEU A 264 17.13 -1.24 14.07
CA LEU A 264 16.84 -2.33 13.13
C LEU A 264 17.56 -3.59 13.62
N HIS A 265 16.81 -4.66 13.82
CA HIS A 265 17.34 -5.98 14.13
C HIS A 265 17.38 -6.86 12.88
N ASP A 266 18.03 -8.03 13.00
CA ASP A 266 17.96 -9.04 11.96
C ASP A 266 16.51 -9.52 11.80
N CYS A 267 16.03 -9.59 10.56
CA CYS A 267 14.63 -9.87 10.26
C CYS A 267 14.43 -10.39 8.83
N PRO A 268 13.29 -11.04 8.52
CA PRO A 268 13.03 -11.58 7.19
C PRO A 268 13.13 -10.56 6.05
N ALA A 269 12.77 -9.30 6.27
CA ALA A 269 12.81 -8.25 5.25
C ALA A 269 14.23 -7.93 4.73
N ILE A 270 15.27 -8.20 5.53
CA ILE A 270 16.65 -7.98 5.14
C ILE A 270 17.08 -9.03 4.12
N GLY A 271 17.57 -8.60 2.97
CA GLY A 271 17.99 -9.44 1.88
C GLY A 271 16.84 -10.22 1.28
N ASP A 272 15.60 -9.73 1.36
CA ASP A 272 14.44 -10.35 0.71
C ASP A 272 14.45 -10.07 -0.80
N ALA A 273 15.65 -10.19 -1.37
CA ALA A 273 16.04 -9.69 -2.67
C ALA A 273 16.00 -10.80 -3.73
N GLY A 274 15.20 -11.85 -3.52
CA GLY A 274 14.85 -12.80 -4.59
C GLY A 274 14.20 -12.10 -5.79
N SER A 275 13.78 -10.84 -5.62
CA SER A 275 13.16 -10.04 -6.66
C SER A 275 13.39 -8.52 -6.59
N GLY A 276 13.71 -7.87 -5.47
CA GLY A 276 13.95 -6.41 -5.46
C GLY A 276 14.56 -5.86 -4.17
N ILE A 277 14.81 -4.55 -4.11
CA ILE A 277 15.34 -3.86 -2.91
C ILE A 277 14.19 -3.67 -1.89
N ALA A 278 14.34 -4.16 -0.66
CA ALA A 278 13.38 -3.93 0.43
C ALA A 278 13.71 -2.65 1.21
N TRP A 279 12.74 -2.11 1.97
CA TRP A 279 13.00 -1.00 2.91
C TRP A 279 14.06 -1.36 3.95
N ALA A 280 14.04 -2.59 4.46
CA ALA A 280 15.01 -3.05 5.45
C ALA A 280 16.44 -3.14 4.90
N ASP A 281 16.62 -3.36 3.59
CA ASP A 281 17.95 -3.33 2.95
C ASP A 281 18.56 -1.94 3.04
N LEU A 282 17.80 -0.92 2.64
CA LEU A 282 18.24 0.47 2.69
C LEU A 282 18.64 0.88 4.12
N LEU A 283 17.82 0.52 5.11
CA LEU A 283 18.11 0.81 6.52
C LEU A 283 19.35 0.06 7.02
N ALA A 284 19.53 -1.19 6.61
CA ALA A 284 20.70 -1.96 6.99
C ALA A 284 22.00 -1.42 6.37
N ASP A 285 21.91 -0.88 5.16
CA ASP A 285 23.02 -0.22 4.46
C ASP A 285 23.35 1.15 5.06
N GLY A 286 22.47 1.68 5.93
CA GLY A 286 22.73 2.87 6.76
C GLY A 286 21.94 4.11 6.37
N GLU A 287 20.99 3.98 5.44
CA GLU A 287 20.11 5.08 5.03
C GLU A 287 19.35 5.64 6.24
N THR A 288 19.57 6.91 6.56
CA THR A 288 19.06 7.56 7.79
C THR A 288 17.89 8.50 7.48
N GLU A 289 17.86 9.01 6.26
CA GLU A 289 16.94 10.01 5.75
C GLU A 289 15.47 9.59 5.86
N PRO A 290 15.07 8.31 5.67
CA PRO A 290 13.70 7.89 5.93
C PRO A 290 13.26 8.14 7.37
N PHE A 291 14.11 7.82 8.36
CA PHE A 291 13.80 8.14 9.76
C PHE A 291 13.83 9.63 10.04
N ALA A 292 14.77 10.36 9.43
CA ALA A 292 14.81 11.82 9.55
C ALA A 292 13.52 12.47 9.01
N ALA A 293 12.96 11.96 7.90
CA ALA A 293 11.69 12.40 7.35
C ALA A 293 10.53 12.11 8.30
N ILE A 294 10.48 10.90 8.89
CA ILE A 294 9.43 10.52 9.85
C ILE A 294 9.43 11.42 11.08
N VAL A 295 10.59 11.59 11.74
CA VAL A 295 10.63 12.35 12.99
C VAL A 295 10.34 13.84 12.76
N ARG A 296 10.74 14.39 11.60
CA ARG A 296 10.46 15.79 11.22
C ARG A 296 9.01 16.04 10.86
N ALA A 297 8.30 15.04 10.35
CA ALA A 297 6.86 15.13 10.11
C ALA A 297 6.06 15.32 11.42
N VAL A 298 6.65 14.96 12.56
CA VAL A 298 6.06 15.14 13.90
C VAL A 298 6.56 16.42 14.56
N ASP A 299 7.88 16.64 14.65
CA ASP A 299 8.46 17.90 15.11
C ASP A 299 9.62 18.30 14.19
N PRO A 300 9.58 19.46 13.52
CA PRO A 300 10.61 19.87 12.56
C PRO A 300 11.99 20.09 13.21
N ARG A 301 12.08 20.16 14.55
CA ARG A 301 13.34 20.22 15.29
C ARG A 301 13.92 18.83 15.59
N ALA A 302 13.16 17.76 15.40
CA ALA A 302 13.65 16.41 15.61
C ALA A 302 14.73 16.07 14.57
N ARG A 303 15.74 15.31 15.02
CA ARG A 303 16.85 14.80 14.21
C ARG A 303 16.99 13.32 14.48
N CYS A 304 17.39 12.59 13.45
CA CYS A 304 17.75 11.20 13.55
C CYS A 304 19.20 11.06 13.08
N THR A 305 20.08 10.50 13.89
CA THR A 305 21.49 10.30 13.56
C THR A 305 21.94 8.88 13.90
N PRO A 306 22.77 8.23 13.07
CA PRO A 306 23.30 6.92 13.38
C PRO A 306 24.16 6.97 14.65
N VAL A 307 24.07 5.93 15.47
CA VAL A 307 24.88 5.74 16.68
C VAL A 307 25.37 4.30 16.74
N GLU A 308 26.24 3.99 17.71
CA GLU A 308 26.66 2.61 17.95
C GLU A 308 25.45 1.68 18.12
N PRO A 309 25.41 0.54 17.39
CA PRO A 309 24.30 -0.40 17.48
C PRO A 309 24.04 -0.88 18.91
N ALA A 310 22.78 -0.89 19.31
CA ALA A 310 22.36 -1.56 20.53
C ALA A 310 22.68 -3.06 20.45
N ALA A 311 22.77 -3.74 21.60
CA ALA A 311 23.06 -5.17 21.65
C ALA A 311 22.05 -5.97 20.79
N GLY A 312 22.57 -6.74 19.83
CA GLY A 312 21.76 -7.54 18.90
C GLY A 312 21.07 -6.75 17.78
N ALA A 313 21.26 -5.43 17.70
CA ALA A 313 20.80 -4.61 16.57
C ALA A 313 21.84 -4.61 15.45
N ARG A 314 21.37 -4.54 14.20
CA ARG A 314 22.21 -4.37 13.02
C ARG A 314 22.61 -2.90 12.85
N ARG A 315 21.69 -1.99 13.14
CA ARG A 315 21.87 -0.53 13.14
C ARG A 315 21.00 0.11 14.21
N THR A 316 21.48 1.22 14.77
CA THR A 316 20.72 2.03 15.71
C THR A 316 20.88 3.51 15.37
N TRP A 317 19.79 4.26 15.53
CA TRP A 317 19.76 5.70 15.41
C TRP A 317 19.25 6.32 16.71
N ALA A 318 19.76 7.50 17.04
CA ALA A 318 19.27 8.32 18.13
C ALA A 318 18.37 9.43 17.58
N VAL A 319 17.24 9.64 18.25
CA VAL A 319 16.34 10.76 18.02
C VAL A 319 16.67 11.85 19.02
N THR A 320 16.98 13.04 18.52
CA THR A 320 17.33 14.20 19.36
C THR A 320 16.58 15.44 18.93
N MET A 321 16.46 16.41 19.83
CA MET A 321 15.83 17.70 19.55
C MET A 321 16.89 18.77 19.31
N ALA A 322 16.87 19.36 18.12
CA ALA A 322 17.68 20.53 17.80
C ALA A 322 17.02 21.81 18.34
N SER A 323 17.80 22.89 18.44
CA SER A 323 17.27 24.22 18.77
C SER A 323 16.42 24.81 17.63
N GLU A 324 16.76 24.50 16.39
CA GLU A 324 16.16 25.07 15.18
C GLU A 324 15.38 24.02 14.37
N ALA A 325 14.29 24.47 13.76
CA ALA A 325 13.53 23.67 12.81
C ALA A 325 14.38 23.39 11.55
N ALA A 326 14.28 22.17 11.00
CA ALA A 326 14.84 21.85 9.69
C ALA A 326 13.80 22.09 8.60
N ASP A 327 14.29 22.36 7.39
CA ASP A 327 13.47 22.34 6.19
C ASP A 327 12.91 20.93 5.93
N GLU A 328 11.75 20.90 5.29
CA GLU A 328 11.14 19.66 4.84
C GLU A 328 11.96 19.02 3.71
N VAL A 329 12.06 17.69 3.73
CA VAL A 329 12.90 16.96 2.77
C VAL A 329 12.26 17.00 1.38
N PRO A 330 13.00 17.33 0.30
CA PRO A 330 12.44 17.47 -1.05
C PRO A 330 11.63 16.27 -1.56
N ALA A 331 12.04 15.04 -1.21
CA ALA A 331 11.29 13.84 -1.58
C ALA A 331 9.90 13.77 -0.91
N VAL A 332 9.74 14.33 0.29
CA VAL A 332 8.46 14.44 0.99
C VAL A 332 7.58 15.48 0.29
N LEU A 333 8.14 16.65 -0.05
CA LEU A 333 7.44 17.69 -0.82
C LEU A 333 6.92 17.16 -2.17
N LEU A 334 7.74 16.38 -2.88
CA LEU A 334 7.32 15.74 -4.13
C LEU A 334 6.17 14.75 -3.90
N THR A 335 6.18 14.01 -2.80
CA THR A 335 5.12 13.03 -2.48
C THR A 335 3.81 13.72 -2.11
N LYS A 336 3.87 14.90 -1.48
CA LYS A 336 2.70 15.74 -1.14
C LYS A 336 1.99 16.37 -2.34
N VAL A 337 2.53 16.23 -3.56
CA VAL A 337 1.80 16.63 -4.78
C VAL A 337 0.53 15.80 -4.95
N SER A 338 0.49 14.58 -4.41
CA SER A 338 -0.74 13.79 -4.36
C SER A 338 -1.71 14.37 -3.34
N THR A 339 -2.95 14.58 -3.75
CA THR A 339 -4.08 14.97 -2.88
C THR A 339 -4.35 13.93 -1.78
N GLY A 340 -3.86 12.70 -1.96
CA GLY A 340 -3.87 11.67 -0.92
C GLY A 340 -3.05 12.04 0.32
N ALA A 341 -2.11 12.99 0.25
CA ALA A 341 -1.33 13.40 1.43
C ALA A 341 -2.19 14.09 2.50
N ASP A 342 -3.18 14.87 2.07
CA ASP A 342 -4.06 15.66 2.95
C ASP A 342 -5.47 15.06 3.07
N PHE A 343 -5.71 13.89 2.44
CA PHE A 343 -7.03 13.25 2.43
C PHE A 343 -7.53 12.89 3.84
N GLU A 344 -8.77 13.27 4.13
CA GLU A 344 -9.50 12.94 5.35
C GLU A 344 -10.67 12.03 5.02
N PHE A 345 -10.91 11.03 5.87
CA PHE A 345 -12.10 10.20 5.78
C PHE A 345 -13.31 10.96 6.32
N GLU A 346 -14.43 10.85 5.62
CA GLU A 346 -15.71 11.40 6.04
C GLU A 346 -16.61 10.31 6.62
N GLU A 347 -17.44 10.67 7.60
CA GLU A 347 -18.52 9.81 8.06
C GLU A 347 -19.68 9.91 7.06
N ARG A 348 -19.87 8.86 6.25
CA ARG A 348 -20.88 8.79 5.19
C ARG A 348 -21.80 7.58 5.35
#